data_AF-A0A3M3VNV5-F1
#
_entry.id   AF-A0A3M3VNV5-F1
#
_cell.length_a   1.000
_cell.length_b   1.000
_cell.length_c   1.000
_cell.angle_alpha   90.00
_cell.angle_beta   90.00
_cell.angle_gamma   90.00
#
_symmetry.space_group_name_H-M   'P 1'
#
loop_
_entity.id
_entity.type
_entity.pdbx_description
1 polymer ?
#
loop_
_entity_poly.entity_id
_entity_poly.type
_entity_poly.pdbx_seq_one_letter_code
_entity_poly.pdbx_strand_id
1 'polypeptide(L)'
;VGICVERSLELVVGLLAIIKAGGAYVPLDPDYPEDRLAYMMQDSGIGLLLTQSVLLQRLPVPAKVQSLCLDQDGDWLAGYRTANPINLSHPLNLAYVIYTSGSTGKPKG
;
A
#
# COMPACT_ATOMS: atom_id res chain seq x y z
N VAL A 1 -4.14 -0.41 -3.83
CA VAL A 1 -2.67 -0.38 -3.61
C VAL A 1 -2.40 -0.79 -2.17
N GLY A 2 -1.52 -1.76 -1.92
CA GLY A 2 -1.11 -2.11 -0.57
C GLY A 2 -0.12 -1.07 -0.03
N ILE A 3 -0.16 -0.80 1.27
CA ILE A 3 0.85 0.02 1.94
C ILE A 3 1.31 -0.68 3.22
N CYS A 4 2.59 -1.01 3.28
CA CYS A 4 3.24 -1.64 4.43
C CYS A 4 4.51 -0.86 4.76
N VAL A 5 4.39 0.13 5.63
CA VAL A 5 5.41 1.14 5.94
C VAL A 5 5.36 1.41 7.44
N GLU A 6 6.51 1.50 8.10
CA GLU A 6 6.58 1.88 9.52
C GLU A 6 6.09 3.33 9.72
N ARG A 7 5.73 3.69 10.97
CA ARG A 7 5.28 5.06 11.28
C ARG A 7 6.39 6.07 10.96
N SER A 8 6.18 6.83 9.89
CA SER A 8 7.19 7.70 9.28
C SER A 8 6.52 8.76 8.38
N LEU A 9 7.32 9.64 7.78
CA LEU A 9 6.81 10.59 6.78
C LEU A 9 6.33 9.86 5.52
N GLU A 10 7.04 8.80 5.14
CA GLU A 10 6.78 7.94 3.99
C GLU A 10 5.37 7.34 4.06
N LEU A 11 4.88 7.01 5.27
CA LEU A 11 3.51 6.55 5.44
C LEU A 11 2.49 7.61 4.98
N VAL A 12 2.63 8.86 5.43
CA VAL A 12 1.71 9.95 5.05
C VAL A 12 1.84 10.28 3.56
N VAL A 13 3.07 10.34 3.05
CA VAL A 13 3.35 10.56 1.62
C VAL A 13 2.73 9.46 0.78
N GLY A 14 2.90 8.19 1.14
CA GLY A 14 2.35 7.04 0.44
C GLY A 14 0.82 7.02 0.42
N LEU A 15 0.17 7.30 1.56
CA LEU A 15 -1.29 7.41 1.63
C LEU A 15 -1.82 8.51 0.70
N LEU A 16 -1.21 9.69 0.75
CA LEU A 16 -1.61 10.81 -0.11
C LEU A 16 -1.32 10.54 -1.59
N ALA A 17 -0.20 9.88 -1.91
CA ALA A 17 0.15 9.49 -3.27
C ALA A 17 -0.90 8.55 -3.87
N ILE A 18 -1.34 7.54 -3.10
CA ILE A 18 -2.39 6.61 -3.53
C ILE A 18 -3.70 7.36 -3.82
N ILE A 19 -4.13 8.22 -2.89
CA ILE A 19 -5.39 8.98 -3.03
C ILE A 19 -5.31 9.97 -4.21
N LYS A 20 -4.18 10.67 -4.37
CA LYS A 20 -3.98 11.62 -5.48
C LYS A 20 -3.91 10.92 -6.84
N ALA A 21 -3.47 9.67 -6.88
CA ALA A 21 -3.51 8.84 -8.08
C ALA A 21 -4.91 8.26 -8.37
N GLY A 22 -5.90 8.50 -7.51
CA GLY A 22 -7.26 7.97 -7.62
C GLY A 22 -7.42 6.53 -7.13
N GLY A 23 -6.44 6.00 -6.40
CA GLY A 23 -6.48 4.65 -5.85
C GLY A 23 -7.06 4.59 -4.43
N ALA A 24 -7.45 3.38 -4.04
CA ALA A 24 -7.72 3.02 -2.65
C ALA A 24 -6.50 2.33 -2.03
N TYR A 25 -6.21 2.62 -0.77
CA TYR A 25 -5.13 1.95 -0.04
C TYR A 25 -5.64 0.80 0.84
N VAL A 26 -4.81 -0.24 0.94
CA VAL A 26 -4.97 -1.38 1.86
C VAL A 26 -3.81 -1.33 2.85
N PRO A 27 -4.03 -0.90 4.10
CA PRO A 27 -2.96 -0.88 5.08
C PRO A 27 -2.61 -2.30 5.53
N LEU A 28 -1.32 -2.61 5.55
CA LEU A 28 -0.76 -3.89 5.94
C LEU A 28 0.22 -3.65 7.08
N ASP A 29 -0.02 -4.30 8.21
CA ASP A 29 0.84 -4.21 9.39
C ASP A 29 2.00 -5.21 9.24
N PRO A 30 3.28 -4.75 9.21
CA PRO A 30 4.43 -5.65 9.05
C PRO A 30 4.60 -6.64 10.20
N ASP A 31 3.96 -6.40 11.35
CA ASP A 31 4.00 -7.30 12.51
C ASP A 31 2.96 -8.44 12.41
N TYR A 32 2.12 -8.45 11.37
CA TYR A 32 1.23 -9.57 11.13
C TYR A 32 1.97 -10.82 10.64
N PRO A 33 1.48 -12.02 11.01
CA PRO A 33 1.99 -13.27 10.45
C PRO A 33 1.98 -13.28 8.92
N GLU A 34 2.97 -13.96 8.33
CA GLU A 34 3.16 -14.01 6.87
C GLU A 34 1.93 -14.55 6.12
N ASP A 35 1.29 -15.60 6.65
CA ASP A 35 0.09 -16.20 6.08
C ASP A 35 -1.08 -15.20 6.04
N ARG A 36 -1.22 -14.38 7.09
CA ARG A 36 -2.22 -13.31 7.17
C ARG A 36 -1.94 -12.20 6.15
N LEU A 37 -0.69 -11.78 6.02
CA LEU A 37 -0.28 -10.78 5.03
C LEU A 37 -0.51 -11.28 3.60
N ALA A 38 -0.08 -12.50 3.29
CA ALA A 38 -0.29 -13.13 1.99
C ALA A 38 -1.78 -13.22 1.64
N TYR A 39 -2.63 -13.62 2.61
CA TYR A 39 -4.07 -13.63 2.44
C TYR A 39 -4.63 -12.24 2.12
N MET A 40 -4.28 -11.21 2.90
CA MET A 40 -4.77 -9.85 2.68
C MET A 40 -4.34 -9.30 1.31
N MET A 41 -3.10 -9.56 0.89
CA MET A 41 -2.61 -9.13 -0.44
C MET A 41 -3.36 -9.84 -1.57
N GLN A 42 -3.66 -11.14 -1.41
CA GLN A 42 -4.38 -11.92 -2.41
C GLN A 42 -5.86 -11.52 -2.49
N ASP A 43 -6.53 -11.41 -1.35
CA ASP A 43 -7.96 -11.13 -1.23
C ASP A 43 -8.30 -9.70 -1.69
N SER A 44 -7.46 -8.72 -1.34
CA SER A 44 -7.66 -7.32 -1.73
C SER A 44 -7.40 -7.03 -3.21
N GLY A 45 -6.77 -7.96 -3.94
CA GLY A 45 -6.46 -7.80 -5.37
C GLY A 45 -5.48 -6.65 -5.66
N ILE A 46 -4.62 -6.28 -4.71
CA ILE A 46 -3.62 -5.23 -4.94
C ILE A 46 -2.65 -5.63 -6.07
N GLY A 47 -2.36 -4.69 -6.98
CA GLY A 47 -1.32 -4.86 -8.01
C GLY A 47 0.02 -4.18 -7.68
N LEU A 48 0.02 -3.29 -6.69
CA LEU A 48 1.17 -2.51 -6.26
C LEU A 48 1.20 -2.46 -4.72
N LEU A 49 2.39 -2.63 -4.16
CA LEU A 49 2.72 -2.49 -2.74
C LEU A 49 3.72 -1.33 -2.56
N LEU A 50 3.33 -0.31 -1.79
CA LEU A 50 4.25 0.71 -1.29
C LEU A 50 4.86 0.20 0.02
N THR A 51 6.18 0.20 0.11
CA THR A 51 6.88 -0.30 1.31
C THR A 51 8.22 0.41 1.54
N GLN A 52 9.01 -0.09 2.48
CA GLN A 52 10.38 0.32 2.76
C GLN A 52 11.33 -0.85 2.44
N SER A 53 12.56 -0.53 2.08
CA SER A 53 13.56 -1.50 1.67
C SER A 53 13.84 -2.55 2.75
N VAL A 54 13.83 -2.13 4.03
CA VAL A 54 13.99 -3.01 5.19
C VAL A 54 12.81 -3.99 5.38
N LEU A 55 11.59 -3.58 5.03
CA LEU A 55 10.40 -4.41 5.16
C LEU A 55 10.26 -5.38 3.99
N LEU A 56 10.60 -4.94 2.77
CA LEU A 56 10.41 -5.73 1.56
C LEU A 56 11.04 -7.13 1.65
N GLN A 57 12.20 -7.27 2.29
CA GLN A 57 12.89 -8.55 2.46
C GLN A 57 12.15 -9.55 3.35
N ARG A 58 11.23 -9.08 4.19
CA ARG A 58 10.47 -9.88 5.17
C ARG A 58 9.02 -10.11 4.75
N LEU A 59 8.55 -9.42 3.72
CA LEU A 59 7.15 -9.47 3.32
C LEU A 59 6.90 -10.61 2.31
N PRO A 60 5.82 -11.39 2.48
CA PRO A 60 5.46 -12.48 1.57
C PRO A 60 4.77 -11.93 0.31
N VAL A 61 5.45 -11.05 -0.44
CA VAL A 61 4.88 -10.36 -1.60
C VAL A 61 4.61 -11.38 -2.73
N PRO A 62 3.35 -11.54 -3.18
CA PRO A 62 3.04 -12.44 -4.29
C PRO A 62 3.72 -11.97 -5.59
N ALA A 63 4.16 -12.90 -6.43
CA ALA A 63 4.89 -12.59 -7.68
C ALA A 63 4.16 -11.66 -8.67
N LYS A 64 2.84 -11.53 -8.56
CA LYS A 64 2.01 -10.64 -9.40
C LYS A 64 1.90 -9.21 -8.86
N VAL A 65 2.38 -8.96 -7.64
CA VAL A 65 2.32 -7.65 -6.98
C VAL A 65 3.67 -6.95 -7.19
N GLN A 66 3.64 -5.77 -7.80
CA GLN A 66 4.82 -4.92 -7.91
C GLN A 66 5.12 -4.23 -6.57
N SER A 67 6.39 -4.06 -6.22
CA SER A 67 6.80 -3.34 -5.02
C SER A 67 7.51 -2.04 -5.37
N LEU A 68 7.19 -0.98 -4.65
CA LEU A 68 7.87 0.31 -4.72
C LEU A 68 8.34 0.71 -3.32
N CYS A 69 9.65 0.79 -3.13
CA CYS A 69 10.24 1.31 -1.90
C CYS A 69 10.16 2.84 -1.88
N LEU A 70 9.69 3.41 -0.77
CA LEU A 70 9.59 4.87 -0.60
C LEU A 70 10.88 5.50 -0.07
N ASP A 71 11.74 4.68 0.56
CA ASP A 71 13.01 5.04 1.19
C ASP A 71 14.22 4.85 0.27
N GLN A 72 14.04 5.07 -1.05
CA GLN A 72 15.14 4.96 -2.01
C GLN A 72 16.16 6.09 -1.82
N ASP A 73 17.44 5.78 -2.07
CA ASP A 73 18.54 6.73 -1.96
C ASP A 73 18.44 7.88 -2.98
N GLY A 74 18.96 9.05 -2.59
CA GLY A 74 19.00 10.24 -3.43
C GLY A 74 17.62 10.84 -3.71
N ASP A 75 17.55 11.75 -4.68
CA ASP A 75 16.28 12.31 -5.15
C ASP A 75 15.73 11.41 -6.28
N TRP A 76 15.25 10.22 -5.92
CA TRP A 76 14.68 9.27 -6.89
C TRP A 76 13.39 9.78 -7.56
N LEU A 77 12.82 10.87 -7.03
CA LEU A 77 11.70 11.61 -7.63
C LEU A 77 12.18 12.78 -8.52
N ALA A 78 13.48 12.96 -8.69
CA ALA A 78 14.04 13.97 -9.58
C ALA A 78 13.49 13.79 -11.01
N GLY A 79 12.97 14.88 -11.57
CA GLY A 79 12.37 14.88 -12.91
C GLY A 79 10.88 14.56 -12.95
N TYR A 80 10.26 14.13 -11.84
CA TYR A 80 8.81 14.08 -11.73
C TYR A 80 8.21 15.46 -11.47
N ARG A 81 6.94 15.63 -11.86
CA ARG A 81 6.21 16.88 -11.64
C ARG A 81 5.85 17.01 -10.15
N THR A 82 6.06 18.21 -9.61
CA THR A 82 5.65 18.56 -8.24
C THR A 82 4.22 19.10 -8.14
N ALA A 83 3.63 19.46 -9.28
CA ALA A 83 2.23 19.86 -9.35
C ALA A 83 1.30 18.66 -9.10
N ASN A 84 0.10 18.93 -8.58
CA ASN A 84 -0.91 17.90 -8.40
C ASN A 84 -1.24 17.21 -9.74
N PRO A 85 -1.41 15.88 -9.76
CA PRO A 85 -1.93 15.21 -10.94
C PRO A 85 -3.36 15.69 -11.24
N ILE A 86 -3.81 15.42 -12.46
CA ILE A 86 -5.23 15.61 -12.81
C ILE A 86 -6.05 14.74 -11.87
N ASN A 87 -7.02 15.35 -11.18
CA ASN A 87 -7.89 14.63 -10.28
C ASN A 87 -8.89 13.80 -11.11
N LEU A 88 -8.73 12.48 -11.07
CA LEU A 88 -9.61 11.51 -11.72
C LEU A 88 -10.56 10.83 -10.72
N SER A 89 -10.51 11.22 -9.44
CA SER A 89 -11.31 10.62 -8.37
C SER A 89 -12.76 11.09 -8.42
N HIS A 90 -13.68 10.16 -8.21
CA HIS A 90 -15.11 10.37 -8.08
C HIS A 90 -15.55 10.10 -6.62
N PRO A 91 -16.59 10.79 -6.09
CA PRO A 91 -17.08 10.57 -4.72
C PRO A 91 -17.48 9.13 -4.37
N LEU A 92 -17.73 8.29 -5.37
CA LEU A 92 -18.09 6.88 -5.21
C LEU A 92 -16.87 5.93 -5.31
N ASN A 93 -15.67 6.43 -5.56
CA ASN A 93 -14.48 5.59 -5.50
C ASN A 93 -14.15 5.22 -4.05
N LEU A 94 -13.64 4.01 -3.86
CA LEU A 94 -13.09 3.59 -2.58
C LEU A 94 -11.90 4.50 -2.21
N ALA A 95 -11.84 4.91 -0.96
CA ALA A 95 -10.68 5.62 -0.41
C ALA A 95 -9.69 4.64 0.25
N TYR A 96 -10.22 3.63 0.95
CA TYR A 96 -9.44 2.62 1.66
C TYR A 96 -10.24 1.33 1.83
N VAL A 97 -9.51 0.25 2.11
CA VAL A 97 -10.03 -1.05 2.51
C VAL A 97 -9.30 -1.46 3.78
N ILE A 98 -10.00 -1.49 4.92
CA ILE A 98 -9.41 -1.85 6.22
C ILE A 98 -9.94 -3.21 6.64
N TYR A 99 -9.01 -4.15 6.80
CA TYR A 99 -9.35 -5.49 7.26
C TYR A 99 -9.66 -5.52 8.75
N THR A 100 -10.74 -6.19 9.10
CA THR A 100 -11.16 -6.46 10.48
C THR A 100 -11.21 -7.96 10.73
N SER A 101 -11.27 -8.37 12.00
CA SER A 101 -11.53 -9.76 12.36
C SER A 101 -12.89 -10.21 11.82
N GLY A 102 -12.90 -11.28 11.01
CA GLY A 102 -14.13 -11.91 10.55
C GLY A 102 -14.70 -12.89 11.57
N SER A 103 -16.02 -13.02 11.61
CA SER A 103 -16.72 -13.99 12.46
C SER A 103 -16.41 -15.45 12.08
N THR A 104 -15.96 -15.69 10.86
CA THR A 104 -15.55 -17.00 10.33
C THR A 104 -14.05 -17.30 10.52
N GLY A 105 -13.33 -16.43 11.25
CA GLY A 105 -11.89 -16.56 11.52
C GLY A 105 -10.98 -15.95 10.46
N LYS A 106 -11.44 -15.76 9.21
CA LYS A 106 -10.68 -15.06 8.16
C LYS A 106 -10.88 -13.55 8.25
N PRO A 107 -9.85 -12.71 8.05
CA PRO A 107 -10.01 -11.27 7.95
C PRO A 107 -10.97 -10.88 6.81
N LYS A 108 -11.75 -9.81 7.02
CA LYS A 108 -12.66 -9.23 6.02
C LYS A 108 -12.34 -7.76 5.78
N GLY A 109 -12.26 -7.33 4.52
CA GLY A 109 -11.92 -5.98 4.08
C GLY A 109 -12.81 -5.56 2.93
#